data_AF-A0A7G8E898-F1
#
_entry.id   AF-A0A7G8E898-F1
#
_cell.length_a   1.000
_cell.length_b   1.000
_cell.length_c   1.000
_cell.angle_alpha   90.00
_cell.angle_beta   90.00
_cell.angle_gamma   90.00
#
_symmetry.space_group_name_H-M   'P 1'
#
loop_
_entity.id
_entity.type
_entity.pdbx_description
1 polymer ?
#
loop_
_entity_poly.entity_id
_entity_poly.type
_entity_poly.pdbx_seq_one_letter_code
_entity_poly.pdbx_strand_id
1 'polypeptide(L)'
;MAAPRQLLLRLWGVGTLGLVLAIATGAYWWEQQLPKRLQSALAANDYEACIRTSEQLASLRWLGEGAPQEQALCRQKHAEHLWDQGDSIAALTLQQQLVASGHGDLALHRKTLERWRQALMDQAIALFREGDLQQALELLDPLKGSARSSISQLSATLMEIWNRNQLEQRRLVQLVEQERWWEALDSLNKLDHPWWQQQASATRQEVESAIQTLDEAQQHQQHPAVRADVISGDRLDAAVEDQLLQGLDPWTAFSMGCSDLGGRVEEDGPESFCRRSSPSP
;
A
#
# COMPACT_ATOMS: atom_id res chain seq x y z
N MET A 1 -53.23 -61.62 59.62
CA MET A 1 -53.21 -60.16 59.45
C MET A 1 -51.92 -59.78 58.71
N ALA A 2 -51.95 -59.61 57.39
CA ALA A 2 -50.76 -59.28 56.60
C ALA A 2 -51.15 -58.24 55.55
N ALA A 3 -51.17 -56.96 55.92
CA ALA A 3 -51.56 -55.88 54.99
C ALA A 3 -51.02 -54.45 55.25
N PRO A 4 -49.88 -54.18 55.95
CA PRO A 4 -49.29 -52.83 55.90
C PRO A 4 -48.13 -52.68 54.91
N ARG A 5 -47.44 -53.78 54.54
CA ARG A 5 -46.21 -53.70 53.71
C ARG A 5 -46.45 -53.37 52.22
N GLN A 6 -47.54 -53.85 51.63
CA GLN A 6 -47.85 -53.61 50.21
C GLN A 6 -48.29 -52.17 49.93
N LEU A 7 -48.99 -51.53 50.86
CA LEU A 7 -49.40 -50.12 50.75
C LEU A 7 -48.18 -49.18 50.84
N LEU A 8 -47.25 -49.45 51.76
CA LEU A 8 -46.00 -48.70 51.87
C LEU A 8 -45.13 -48.82 50.61
N LEU A 9 -45.00 -50.03 50.04
CA LEU A 9 -44.26 -50.25 48.78
C LEU A 9 -44.92 -49.53 47.59
N ARG A 10 -46.25 -49.51 47.49
CA ARG A 10 -46.97 -48.78 46.44
C ARG A 10 -46.81 -47.26 46.59
N LEU A 11 -46.91 -46.72 47.80
CA LEU A 11 -46.70 -45.29 48.05
C LEU A 11 -45.26 -44.86 47.75
N TRP A 12 -44.28 -45.69 48.10
CA TRP A 12 -42.86 -45.42 47.78
C TRP A 12 -42.59 -45.51 46.28
N GLY A 13 -43.17 -46.49 45.59
CA GLY A 13 -43.10 -46.61 44.13
C GLY A 13 -43.74 -45.43 43.39
N VAL A 14 -44.93 -44.99 43.81
CA VAL A 14 -45.60 -43.82 43.21
C VAL A 14 -44.83 -42.53 43.52
N GLY A 15 -44.31 -42.37 44.74
CA GLY A 15 -43.53 -41.20 45.12
C GLY A 15 -42.22 -41.07 44.34
N THR A 16 -41.48 -42.18 44.19
CA THR A 16 -40.22 -42.18 43.42
C THR A 16 -40.48 -41.97 41.92
N LEU A 17 -41.50 -42.61 41.35
CA LEU A 17 -41.83 -42.45 39.94
C LEU A 17 -42.36 -41.05 39.62
N GLY A 18 -43.15 -40.45 40.53
CA GLY A 18 -43.59 -39.06 40.44
C GLY A 18 -42.43 -38.06 40.52
N LEU A 19 -41.46 -38.30 41.41
CA LEU A 19 -40.25 -37.47 41.52
C LEU A 19 -39.43 -37.52 40.21
N VAL A 20 -39.20 -38.71 39.66
CA VAL A 20 -38.44 -38.87 38.41
C VAL A 20 -39.16 -38.19 37.24
N LEU A 21 -40.49 -38.31 37.15
CA LEU A 21 -41.30 -37.62 36.13
C LEU A 21 -41.26 -36.09 36.30
N ALA A 22 -41.29 -35.58 37.52
CA ALA A 22 -41.19 -34.14 37.80
C ALA A 22 -39.82 -33.58 37.37
N ILE A 23 -38.74 -34.31 37.66
CA ILE A 23 -37.38 -33.94 37.23
C ILE A 23 -37.27 -33.97 35.70
N ALA A 24 -37.78 -35.02 35.04
CA ALA A 24 -37.72 -35.16 33.59
C ALA A 24 -38.51 -34.07 32.86
N THR A 25 -39.72 -33.74 33.35
CA THR A 25 -40.54 -32.67 32.76
C THR A 25 -39.94 -31.28 32.99
N GLY A 26 -39.35 -31.03 34.16
CA GLY A 26 -38.61 -29.79 34.44
C GLY A 26 -37.39 -29.61 33.54
N ALA A 27 -36.59 -30.66 33.36
CA ALA A 27 -35.44 -30.65 32.47
C ALA A 27 -35.84 -30.42 31.01
N TYR A 28 -36.89 -31.09 30.53
CA TYR A 28 -37.41 -30.93 29.17
C TYR A 28 -37.94 -29.51 28.91
N TRP A 29 -38.65 -28.92 29.87
CA TRP A 29 -39.15 -27.55 29.75
C TRP A 29 -38.00 -26.54 29.68
N TRP A 30 -36.96 -26.74 30.48
CA TRP A 30 -35.79 -25.87 30.49
C TRP A 30 -34.95 -26.00 29.21
N GLU A 31 -34.80 -27.21 28.67
CA GLU A 31 -34.15 -27.46 27.37
C GLU A 31 -34.84 -26.71 26.22
N GLN A 32 -36.17 -26.62 26.21
CA GLN A 32 -36.90 -25.85 25.19
C GLN A 32 -36.71 -24.33 25.29
N GLN A 33 -36.32 -23.80 26.45
CA GLN A 33 -36.17 -22.36 26.65
C GLN A 33 -34.83 -21.83 26.11
N LEU A 34 -33.77 -22.63 26.16
CA LEU A 34 -32.41 -22.23 25.82
C LEU A 34 -32.23 -21.79 24.35
N PRO A 35 -32.76 -22.51 23.33
CA PRO A 35 -32.65 -22.08 21.94
C PRO A 35 -33.32 -20.72 21.67
N LYS A 36 -34.46 -20.45 22.33
CA LYS A 36 -35.14 -19.15 22.23
C LYS A 36 -34.31 -18.03 22.82
N ARG A 37 -33.63 -18.29 23.95
CA ARG A 37 -32.72 -17.32 24.57
C ARG A 37 -31.52 -17.03 23.67
N LEU A 38 -30.94 -18.07 23.06
CA LEU A 38 -29.83 -17.92 22.12
C LEU A 38 -30.23 -17.08 20.89
N GLN A 39 -31.38 -17.37 20.28
CA GLN A 39 -31.90 -16.57 19.16
C GLN A 39 -32.19 -15.12 19.58
N SER A 40 -32.72 -14.90 20.78
CA SER A 40 -32.95 -13.53 21.29
C SER A 40 -31.64 -12.78 21.54
N ALA A 41 -30.59 -13.45 22.02
CA ALA A 41 -29.27 -12.84 22.23
C ALA A 41 -28.61 -12.48 20.90
N LEU A 42 -28.68 -13.37 19.90
CA LEU A 42 -28.24 -13.06 18.54
C LEU A 42 -29.00 -11.88 17.94
N ALA A 43 -30.33 -11.84 18.08
CA ALA A 43 -31.16 -10.75 17.57
C ALA A 43 -30.88 -9.41 18.28
N ALA A 44 -30.46 -9.46 19.54
CA ALA A 44 -30.06 -8.30 20.33
C ALA A 44 -28.59 -7.89 20.12
N ASN A 45 -27.82 -8.62 19.30
CA ASN A 45 -26.36 -8.50 19.19
C ASN A 45 -25.62 -8.66 20.53
N ASP A 46 -26.22 -9.34 21.51
CA ASP A 46 -25.59 -9.68 22.79
C ASP A 46 -24.81 -10.98 22.63
N TYR A 47 -23.64 -10.87 21.99
CA TYR A 47 -22.81 -12.03 21.63
C TYR A 47 -22.22 -12.72 22.86
N GLU A 48 -21.93 -11.98 23.94
CA GLU A 48 -21.49 -12.56 25.21
C GLU A 48 -22.58 -13.42 25.83
N ALA A 49 -23.83 -12.93 25.85
CA ALA A 49 -24.95 -13.76 26.28
C ALA A 49 -25.20 -14.94 25.33
N CYS A 50 -24.99 -14.78 24.03
CA CYS A 50 -25.08 -15.87 23.05
C CYS A 50 -24.08 -16.98 23.37
N ILE A 51 -22.79 -16.63 23.51
CA ILE A 51 -21.72 -17.58 23.79
C ILE A 51 -21.99 -18.31 25.12
N ARG A 52 -22.29 -17.57 26.19
CA ARG A 52 -22.62 -18.16 27.51
C ARG A 52 -23.82 -19.09 27.44
N THR A 53 -24.88 -18.72 26.72
CA THR A 53 -26.08 -19.56 26.58
C THR A 53 -25.78 -20.82 25.75
N SER A 54 -24.94 -20.70 24.72
CA SER A 54 -24.50 -21.84 23.91
C SER A 54 -23.63 -22.83 24.71
N GLU A 55 -22.78 -22.33 25.63
CA GLU A 55 -22.00 -23.17 26.54
C GLU A 55 -22.87 -23.90 27.56
N GLN A 56 -23.88 -23.22 28.10
CA GLN A 56 -24.87 -23.86 28.96
C GLN A 56 -25.60 -24.97 28.20
N LEU A 57 -26.05 -24.70 26.96
CA LEU A 57 -26.67 -25.71 26.11
C LEU A 57 -25.74 -26.89 25.84
N ALA A 58 -24.44 -26.64 25.65
CA ALA A 58 -23.42 -27.66 25.46
C ALA A 58 -23.28 -28.59 26.67
N SER A 59 -23.30 -28.03 27.88
CA SER A 59 -23.15 -28.81 29.12
C SER A 59 -24.33 -29.75 29.43
N LEU A 60 -25.49 -29.51 28.81
CA LEU A 60 -26.75 -30.21 29.12
C LEU A 60 -27.08 -31.33 28.15
N ARG A 61 -26.51 -31.32 26.95
CA ARG A 61 -26.77 -32.31 25.90
C ARG A 61 -25.80 -33.48 26.01
N TRP A 62 -26.07 -34.38 26.97
CA TRP A 62 -25.34 -35.63 27.20
C TRP A 62 -25.25 -36.58 25.97
N LEU A 63 -26.00 -36.35 24.88
CA LEU A 63 -26.14 -37.31 23.76
C LEU A 63 -26.23 -36.72 22.33
N GLY A 64 -25.76 -35.48 22.05
CA GLY A 64 -25.95 -34.90 20.70
C GLY A 64 -24.77 -34.07 20.15
N GLU A 65 -24.53 -34.21 18.84
CA GLU A 65 -23.49 -33.51 18.05
C GLU A 65 -23.70 -31.99 17.87
N GLY A 66 -24.72 -31.37 18.47
CA GLY A 66 -25.26 -30.05 18.09
C GLY A 66 -24.79 -28.82 18.88
N ALA A 67 -24.10 -29.00 19.99
CA ALA A 67 -23.57 -27.90 20.81
C ALA A 67 -22.43 -27.06 20.16
N PRO A 68 -21.46 -27.66 19.46
CA PRO A 68 -20.34 -26.89 18.91
C PRO A 68 -20.73 -25.95 17.77
N GLN A 69 -21.82 -26.22 17.05
CA GLN A 69 -22.27 -25.40 15.90
C GLN A 69 -22.92 -24.09 16.36
N GLU A 70 -23.76 -24.12 17.39
CA GLU A 70 -24.39 -22.90 17.92
C GLU A 70 -23.35 -21.95 18.53
N GLN A 71 -22.36 -22.50 19.25
CA GLN A 71 -21.25 -21.72 19.78
C GLN A 71 -20.38 -21.13 18.67
N ALA A 72 -20.10 -21.90 17.60
CA ALA A 72 -19.39 -21.40 16.43
C ALA A 72 -20.15 -20.25 15.74
N LEU A 73 -21.48 -20.35 15.63
CA LEU A 73 -22.32 -19.29 15.08
C LEU A 73 -22.27 -18.01 15.92
N CYS A 74 -22.41 -18.11 17.25
CA CYS A 74 -22.31 -16.96 18.15
C CYS A 74 -20.95 -16.25 17.99
N ARG A 75 -19.85 -17.02 18.01
CA ARG A 75 -18.48 -16.49 17.87
C ARG A 75 -18.26 -15.88 16.50
N GLN A 76 -18.79 -16.48 15.43
CA GLN A 76 -18.72 -15.92 14.08
C GLN A 76 -19.40 -14.56 14.02
N LYS A 77 -20.63 -14.45 14.54
CA LYS A 77 -21.37 -13.19 14.54
C LYS A 77 -20.68 -12.12 15.38
N HIS A 78 -20.08 -12.50 16.49
CA HIS A 78 -19.25 -11.59 17.28
C HIS A 78 -18.03 -11.08 16.50
N ALA A 79 -17.30 -11.99 15.85
CA ALA A 79 -16.15 -11.61 15.04
C ALA A 79 -16.53 -10.66 13.90
N GLU A 80 -17.64 -10.94 13.20
CA GLU A 80 -18.19 -10.07 12.15
C GLU A 80 -18.53 -8.68 12.70
N HIS A 81 -19.16 -8.62 13.87
CA HIS A 81 -19.49 -7.35 14.52
C HIS A 81 -18.27 -6.53 14.91
N LEU A 82 -17.26 -7.15 15.52
CA LEU A 82 -16.00 -6.48 15.86
C LEU A 82 -15.29 -5.94 14.62
N TRP A 83 -15.33 -6.71 13.53
CA TRP A 83 -14.77 -6.28 12.25
C TRP A 83 -15.48 -5.03 11.72
N ASP A 84 -16.82 -5.03 11.74
CA ASP A 84 -17.63 -3.90 11.26
C ASP A 84 -17.48 -2.65 12.16
N GLN A 85 -17.14 -2.82 13.44
CA GLN A 85 -16.83 -1.73 14.37
C GLN A 85 -15.40 -1.17 14.25
N GLY A 86 -14.55 -1.80 13.43
CA GLY A 86 -13.14 -1.41 13.26
C GLY A 86 -12.20 -2.03 14.31
N ASP A 87 -12.68 -2.88 15.22
CA ASP A 87 -11.82 -3.70 16.08
C ASP A 87 -11.34 -4.94 15.31
N SER A 88 -10.56 -4.68 14.27
CA SER A 88 -10.10 -5.70 13.33
C SER A 88 -9.20 -6.75 13.99
N ILE A 89 -8.48 -6.39 15.06
CA ILE A 89 -7.57 -7.30 15.77
C ILE A 89 -8.35 -8.30 16.62
N ALA A 90 -9.33 -7.83 17.39
CA ALA A 90 -10.19 -8.72 18.18
C ALA A 90 -11.02 -9.64 17.28
N ALA A 91 -11.57 -9.09 16.19
CA ALA A 91 -12.28 -9.86 15.16
C ALA A 91 -11.42 -10.99 14.60
N LEU A 92 -10.18 -10.69 14.21
CA LEU A 92 -9.27 -11.65 13.61
C LEU A 92 -8.82 -12.72 14.60
N THR A 93 -8.66 -12.37 15.87
CA THR A 93 -8.36 -13.35 16.94
C THR A 93 -9.52 -14.33 17.13
N LEU A 94 -10.77 -13.85 17.20
CA LEU A 94 -11.94 -14.73 17.26
C LEU A 94 -12.05 -15.62 16.01
N GLN A 95 -11.77 -15.06 14.83
CA GLN A 95 -11.81 -15.81 13.59
C GLN A 95 -10.74 -16.92 13.52
N GLN A 96 -9.55 -16.68 14.06
CA GLN A 96 -8.53 -17.71 14.20
C GLN A 96 -8.96 -18.83 15.16
N GLN A 97 -9.59 -18.48 16.29
CA GLN A 97 -10.13 -19.46 17.23
C GLN A 97 -11.22 -20.33 16.60
N LEU A 98 -12.08 -19.75 15.75
CA LEU A 98 -13.08 -20.49 14.99
C LEU A 98 -12.44 -21.52 14.06
N VAL A 99 -11.45 -21.10 13.27
CA VAL A 99 -10.70 -22.02 12.38
C VAL A 99 -10.00 -23.12 13.18
N ALA A 100 -9.40 -22.79 14.32
CA ALA A 100 -8.71 -23.74 15.19
C ALA A 100 -9.67 -24.74 15.86
N SER A 101 -10.89 -24.31 16.19
CA SER A 101 -11.90 -25.16 16.82
C SER A 101 -12.44 -26.27 15.92
N GLY A 102 -12.34 -26.11 14.59
CA GLY A 102 -12.86 -27.08 13.63
C GLY A 102 -14.39 -27.19 13.58
N HIS A 103 -15.12 -26.30 14.28
CA HIS A 103 -16.57 -26.28 14.32
C HIS A 103 -17.15 -25.24 13.35
N GLY A 104 -18.41 -25.43 12.96
CA GLY A 104 -19.08 -24.58 11.97
C GLY A 104 -18.63 -24.86 10.54
N ASP A 105 -18.78 -23.87 9.66
CA ASP A 105 -18.33 -23.96 8.27
C ASP A 105 -16.84 -23.57 8.19
N LEU A 106 -15.98 -24.58 8.31
CA LEU A 106 -14.53 -24.38 8.30
C LEU A 106 -14.01 -23.77 7.00
N ALA A 107 -14.65 -24.05 5.86
CA ALA A 107 -14.26 -23.49 4.57
C ALA A 107 -14.56 -21.99 4.53
N LEU A 108 -15.76 -21.61 4.98
CA LEU A 108 -16.13 -20.21 5.16
C LEU A 108 -15.20 -19.51 6.15
N HIS A 109 -14.92 -20.14 7.31
CA HIS A 109 -14.09 -19.52 8.34
C HIS A 109 -12.65 -19.24 7.86
N ARG A 110 -12.05 -20.18 7.13
CA ARG A 110 -10.72 -19.99 6.51
C ARG A 110 -10.75 -18.88 5.46
N LYS A 111 -11.79 -18.85 4.62
CA LYS A 111 -11.95 -17.82 3.59
C LYS A 111 -12.11 -16.42 4.20
N THR A 112 -12.90 -16.29 5.27
CA THR A 112 -13.08 -15.03 5.99
C THR A 112 -11.77 -14.58 6.65
N LEU A 113 -11.05 -15.50 7.30
CA LEU A 113 -9.77 -15.19 7.93
C LEU A 113 -8.75 -14.65 6.91
N GLU A 114 -8.63 -15.29 5.75
CA GLU A 114 -7.69 -14.86 4.72
C GLU A 114 -8.08 -13.50 4.13
N ARG A 115 -9.37 -13.28 3.86
CA ARG A 115 -9.89 -11.99 3.36
C ARG A 115 -9.59 -10.85 4.33
N TRP A 116 -9.80 -11.05 5.62
CA TRP A 116 -9.54 -10.04 6.64
C TRP A 116 -8.05 -9.74 6.80
N ARG A 117 -7.21 -10.78 6.73
CA ARG A 117 -5.75 -10.60 6.72
C ARG A 117 -5.28 -9.79 5.51
N GLN A 118 -5.80 -10.12 4.33
CA GLN A 118 -5.47 -9.36 3.11
C GLN A 118 -5.91 -7.90 3.23
N ALA A 119 -7.12 -7.63 3.74
CA ALA A 119 -7.61 -6.26 3.94
C ALA A 119 -6.69 -5.44 4.86
N LEU A 120 -6.19 -6.02 5.94
CA LEU A 120 -5.23 -5.34 6.83
C LEU A 120 -3.86 -5.14 6.18
N MET A 121 -3.39 -6.09 5.37
CA MET A 121 -2.17 -5.93 4.58
C MET A 121 -2.29 -4.81 3.55
N ASP A 122 -3.42 -4.74 2.84
CA ASP A 122 -3.69 -3.70 1.84
C ASP A 122 -3.76 -2.32 2.50
N GLN A 123 -4.39 -2.23 3.68
CA GLN A 123 -4.45 -1.00 4.47
C GLN A 123 -3.07 -0.57 4.98
N ALA A 124 -2.22 -1.51 5.43
CA ALA A 124 -0.85 -1.22 5.82
C ALA A 124 -0.03 -0.69 4.63
N ILE A 125 -0.21 -1.28 3.44
CA ILE A 125 0.45 -0.80 2.21
C ILE A 125 -0.04 0.61 1.83
N ALA A 126 -1.33 0.91 2.03
CA ALA A 126 -1.87 2.24 1.79
C ALA A 126 -1.25 3.28 2.73
N LEU A 127 -1.25 3.01 4.05
CA LEU A 127 -0.61 3.86 5.06
C LEU A 127 0.88 4.09 4.74
N PHE A 128 1.59 3.03 4.36
CA PHE A 128 2.99 3.13 3.95
C PHE A 128 3.17 4.08 2.75
N ARG A 129 2.37 3.92 1.69
CA ARG A 129 2.44 4.78 0.50
C ARG A 129 2.15 6.25 0.82
N GLU A 130 1.31 6.51 1.81
CA GLU A 130 0.97 7.84 2.33
C GLU A 130 2.07 8.45 3.22
N GLY A 131 3.13 7.69 3.52
CA GLY A 131 4.25 8.16 4.35
C GLY A 131 4.17 7.73 5.81
N ASP A 132 3.18 6.91 6.19
CA ASP A 132 3.00 6.47 7.56
C ASP A 132 3.51 5.03 7.77
N LEU A 133 4.84 4.89 7.80
CA LEU A 133 5.48 3.61 8.08
C LEU A 133 5.08 3.08 9.46
N GLN A 134 4.96 3.94 10.47
CA GLN A 134 4.74 3.51 11.85
C GLN A 134 3.36 2.87 12.01
N GLN A 135 2.30 3.54 11.55
CA GLN A 135 0.95 2.99 11.60
C GLN A 135 0.83 1.73 10.73
N ALA A 136 1.51 1.68 9.57
CA ALA A 136 1.55 0.47 8.75
C ALA A 136 2.15 -0.72 9.51
N LEU A 137 3.25 -0.53 10.24
CA LEU A 137 3.89 -1.59 11.02
C LEU A 137 3.05 -2.01 12.25
N GLU A 138 2.41 -1.05 12.92
CA GLU A 138 1.51 -1.32 14.05
C GLU A 138 0.30 -2.15 13.61
N LEU A 139 -0.25 -1.88 12.42
CA LEU A 139 -1.36 -2.66 11.86
C LEU A 139 -0.96 -4.12 11.54
N LEU A 140 0.29 -4.34 11.13
CA LEU A 140 0.82 -5.65 10.77
C LEU A 140 1.28 -6.48 11.99
N ASP A 141 1.63 -5.84 13.10
CA ASP A 141 2.24 -6.51 14.26
C ASP A 141 1.41 -7.68 14.82
N PRO A 142 0.08 -7.53 15.03
CA PRO A 142 -0.75 -8.62 15.55
C PRO A 142 -0.88 -9.81 14.58
N LEU A 143 -0.58 -9.63 13.28
CA LEU A 143 -0.71 -10.68 12.26
C LEU A 143 0.51 -11.62 12.21
N LYS A 144 1.60 -11.30 12.92
CA LYS A 144 2.85 -12.08 12.91
C LYS A 144 2.70 -13.50 13.48
N GLY A 145 1.64 -13.81 14.23
CA GLY A 145 1.43 -15.13 14.82
C GLY A 145 1.18 -16.24 13.79
N SER A 146 0.08 -16.13 13.04
CA SER A 146 -0.45 -17.21 12.18
C SER A 146 0.08 -17.18 10.73
N ALA A 147 0.70 -16.07 10.30
CA ALA A 147 1.35 -15.91 8.99
C ALA A 147 2.74 -15.31 9.10
N ARG A 148 3.50 -15.86 10.05
CA ARG A 148 4.76 -15.30 10.52
C ARG A 148 5.75 -14.98 9.40
N SER A 149 5.87 -15.82 8.37
CA SER A 149 6.82 -15.60 7.29
C SER A 149 6.44 -14.43 6.38
N SER A 150 5.23 -14.41 5.83
CA SER A 150 4.81 -13.39 4.87
C SER A 150 4.66 -12.01 5.51
N ILE A 151 4.10 -11.93 6.72
CA ILE A 151 3.93 -10.66 7.43
C ILE A 151 5.27 -10.10 7.90
N SER A 152 6.18 -10.94 8.39
CA SER A 152 7.52 -10.49 8.79
C SER A 152 8.32 -10.03 7.57
N GLN A 153 8.20 -10.73 6.44
CA GLN A 153 8.83 -10.33 5.19
C GLN A 153 8.29 -8.98 4.70
N LEU A 154 6.96 -8.80 4.67
CA LEU A 154 6.35 -7.52 4.30
C LEU A 154 6.87 -6.39 5.20
N SER A 155 6.81 -6.58 6.52
CA SER A 155 7.29 -5.58 7.49
C SER A 155 8.75 -5.20 7.25
N ALA A 156 9.62 -6.19 6.99
CA ALA A 156 11.02 -5.97 6.67
C ALA A 156 11.20 -5.19 5.36
N THR A 157 10.45 -5.54 4.32
CA THR A 157 10.47 -4.84 3.04
C THR A 157 10.03 -3.38 3.17
N LEU A 158 8.97 -3.08 3.94
CA LEU A 158 8.54 -1.70 4.18
C LEU A 158 9.64 -0.87 4.86
N MET A 159 10.26 -1.43 5.91
CA MET A 159 11.37 -0.77 6.62
C MET A 159 12.58 -0.55 5.70
N GLU A 160 12.94 -1.53 4.88
CA GLU A 160 14.07 -1.43 3.96
C GLU A 160 13.87 -0.31 2.93
N ILE A 161 12.71 -0.29 2.26
CA ILE A 161 12.37 0.76 1.29
C ILE A 161 12.40 2.13 1.96
N TRP A 162 11.79 2.25 3.15
CA TRP A 162 11.76 3.51 3.89
C TRP A 162 13.17 4.01 4.24
N ASN A 163 14.00 3.13 4.80
CA ASN A 163 15.36 3.46 5.20
C ASN A 163 16.24 3.84 4.00
N ARG A 164 16.09 3.15 2.86
CA ARG A 164 16.78 3.49 1.61
C ARG A 164 16.40 4.90 1.14
N ASN A 165 15.11 5.21 1.05
CA ASN A 165 14.64 6.54 0.62
C ASN A 165 15.07 7.63 1.60
N GLN A 166 15.02 7.36 2.91
CA GLN A 166 15.49 8.30 3.93
C GLN A 166 16.99 8.61 3.77
N LEU A 167 17.81 7.60 3.46
CA LEU A 167 19.23 7.80 3.21
C LEU A 167 19.48 8.64 1.95
N GLU A 168 18.79 8.32 0.85
CA GLU A 168 18.89 9.09 -0.40
C GLU A 168 18.42 10.54 -0.21
N GLN A 169 17.36 10.78 0.57
CA GLN A 169 16.92 12.14 0.87
C GLN A 169 17.99 12.93 1.64
N ARG A 170 18.66 12.32 2.63
CA ARG A 170 19.74 13.00 3.37
C ARG A 170 20.91 13.34 2.44
N ARG A 171 21.25 12.44 1.53
CA ARG A 171 22.28 12.66 0.52
C ARG A 171 21.89 13.77 -0.45
N LEU A 172 20.65 13.78 -0.92
CA LEU A 172 20.11 14.81 -1.80
C LEU A 172 20.28 16.21 -1.21
N VAL A 173 19.92 16.39 0.07
CA VAL A 173 20.08 17.69 0.76
C VAL A 173 21.53 18.18 0.69
N GLN A 174 22.50 17.32 0.99
CA GLN A 174 23.92 17.69 0.93
C GLN A 174 24.40 18.01 -0.50
N LEU A 175 23.89 17.29 -1.51
CA LEU A 175 24.26 17.52 -2.91
C LEU A 175 23.72 18.85 -3.44
N VAL A 176 22.49 19.21 -3.05
CA VAL A 176 21.89 20.51 -3.37
C VAL A 176 22.65 21.65 -2.69
N GLU A 177 22.99 21.51 -1.40
CA GLU A 177 23.81 22.50 -0.68
C GLU A 177 25.20 22.72 -1.30
N GLN A 178 25.75 21.69 -1.95
CA GLN A 178 27.04 21.74 -2.64
C GLN A 178 26.93 22.11 -4.12
N GLU A 179 25.72 22.43 -4.61
CA GLU A 179 25.45 22.73 -6.02
C GLU A 179 25.89 21.60 -6.98
N ARG A 180 25.89 20.35 -6.51
CA ARG A 180 26.25 19.16 -7.29
C ARG A 180 25.03 18.65 -8.06
N TRP A 181 24.53 19.48 -8.97
CA TRP A 181 23.20 19.34 -9.58
C TRP A 181 22.95 18.00 -10.27
N TRP A 182 23.89 17.51 -11.06
CA TRP A 182 23.74 16.22 -11.76
C TRP A 182 23.66 15.03 -10.80
N GLU A 183 24.39 15.07 -9.69
CA GLU A 183 24.32 14.02 -8.67
C GLU A 183 23.06 14.15 -7.80
N ALA A 184 22.62 15.38 -7.53
CA ALA A 184 21.34 15.63 -6.88
C ALA A 184 20.19 15.04 -7.71
N LEU A 185 20.23 15.21 -9.04
CA LEU A 185 19.28 14.60 -9.96
C LEU A 185 19.31 13.06 -9.92
N ASP A 186 20.51 12.46 -9.87
CA ASP A 186 20.65 11.00 -9.70
C ASP A 186 20.03 10.51 -8.38
N SER A 187 20.30 11.18 -7.26
CA SER A 187 19.66 10.85 -5.97
C SER A 187 18.14 11.05 -6.02
N LEU A 188 17.63 12.11 -6.66
CA LEU A 188 16.19 12.31 -6.87
C LEU A 188 15.53 11.18 -7.67
N ASN A 189 16.25 10.60 -8.63
CA ASN A 189 15.76 9.49 -9.45
C ASN A 189 15.80 8.14 -8.72
N LYS A 190 16.58 8.03 -7.63
CA LYS A 190 16.62 6.85 -6.76
C LYS A 190 15.53 6.84 -5.69
N LEU A 191 14.85 7.97 -5.47
CA LEU A 191 13.66 8.00 -4.63
C LEU A 191 12.53 7.25 -5.34
N ASP A 192 12.18 6.09 -4.82
CA ASP A 192 11.20 5.17 -5.41
C ASP A 192 9.92 5.01 -4.56
N HIS A 193 9.84 5.75 -3.45
CA HIS A 193 8.66 5.79 -2.61
C HIS A 193 7.77 7.00 -2.93
N PRO A 194 6.44 6.82 -3.13
CA PRO A 194 5.55 7.90 -3.56
C PRO A 194 5.57 9.14 -2.66
N TRP A 195 5.48 8.95 -1.34
CA TRP A 195 5.54 10.06 -0.39
C TRP A 195 6.87 10.81 -0.43
N TRP A 196 8.00 10.11 -0.61
CA TRP A 196 9.32 10.75 -0.68
C TRP A 196 9.48 11.52 -1.99
N GLN A 197 8.97 10.99 -3.11
CA GLN A 197 8.92 11.69 -4.39
C GLN A 197 8.09 12.97 -4.30
N GLN A 198 6.93 12.90 -3.64
CA GLN A 198 6.09 14.08 -3.41
C GLN A 198 6.81 15.12 -2.55
N GLN A 199 7.46 14.69 -1.47
CA GLN A 199 8.20 15.58 -0.56
C GLN A 199 9.38 16.27 -1.26
N ALA A 200 10.01 15.60 -2.22
CA ALA A 200 11.15 16.13 -2.98
C ALA A 200 10.74 16.90 -4.26
N SER A 201 9.45 17.10 -4.51
CA SER A 201 8.95 17.71 -5.76
C SER A 201 9.47 19.13 -6.00
N ALA A 202 9.50 19.97 -4.97
CA ALA A 202 10.06 21.33 -5.07
C ALA A 202 11.58 21.29 -5.35
N THR A 203 12.32 20.45 -4.63
CA THR A 203 13.76 20.25 -4.85
C THR A 203 14.05 19.73 -6.26
N ARG A 204 13.19 18.87 -6.81
CA ARG A 204 13.31 18.40 -8.18
C ARG A 204 13.24 19.55 -9.19
N GLN A 205 12.26 20.44 -9.03
CA GLN A 205 12.12 21.62 -9.90
C GLN A 205 13.34 22.54 -9.80
N GLU A 206 13.84 22.76 -8.59
CA GLU A 206 15.05 23.55 -8.34
C GLU A 206 16.28 22.96 -9.06
N VAL A 207 16.53 21.66 -8.87
CA VAL A 207 17.67 20.96 -9.49
C VAL A 207 17.56 20.96 -11.01
N GLU A 208 16.38 20.65 -11.57
CA GLU A 208 16.15 20.65 -13.01
C GLU A 208 16.35 22.05 -13.62
N SER A 209 15.88 23.11 -12.94
CA SER A 209 16.09 24.50 -13.37
C SER A 209 17.57 24.92 -13.32
N ALA A 210 18.30 24.51 -12.28
CA ALA A 210 19.72 24.81 -12.14
C ALA A 210 20.54 24.14 -13.26
N ILE A 211 20.23 22.88 -13.57
CA ILE A 211 20.83 22.15 -14.69
C ILE A 211 20.56 22.85 -16.01
N GLN A 212 19.30 23.23 -16.28
CA GLN A 212 18.95 23.92 -17.52
C GLN A 212 19.75 25.24 -17.67
N THR A 213 19.88 26.01 -16.59
CA THR A 213 20.64 27.27 -16.60
C THR A 213 22.12 27.04 -16.93
N LEU A 214 22.71 25.95 -16.43
CA LEU A 214 24.10 25.57 -16.74
C LEU A 214 24.27 25.15 -18.19
N ASP A 215 23.35 24.35 -18.71
CA ASP A 215 23.35 23.92 -20.12
C ASP A 215 23.22 25.13 -21.06
N GLU A 216 22.32 26.06 -20.76
CA GLU A 216 22.16 27.32 -21.51
C GLU A 216 23.46 28.15 -21.45
N ALA A 217 24.05 28.34 -20.27
CA ALA A 217 25.30 29.07 -20.13
C ALA A 217 26.45 28.42 -20.93
N GLN A 218 26.51 27.09 -20.95
CA GLN A 218 27.53 26.35 -21.70
C GLN A 218 27.33 26.47 -23.22
N GLN A 219 26.09 26.42 -23.72
CA GLN A 219 25.79 26.67 -25.14
C GLN A 219 26.16 28.10 -25.57
N HIS A 220 25.88 29.10 -24.73
CA HIS A 220 26.28 30.49 -24.99
C HIS A 220 27.82 30.70 -24.96
N GLN A 221 28.58 29.85 -24.26
CA GLN A 221 30.04 29.87 -24.29
C GLN A 221 30.63 29.13 -25.49
N GLN A 222 29.95 28.08 -25.97
CA GLN A 222 30.36 27.29 -27.13
C GLN A 222 30.03 27.97 -28.47
N HIS A 223 29.07 28.90 -28.48
CA HIS A 223 28.91 29.87 -29.54
C HIS A 223 29.55 31.19 -29.12
N PRO A 224 30.86 31.41 -29.37
CA PRO A 224 31.49 32.66 -29.02
C PRO A 224 30.66 33.79 -29.60
N ALA A 225 30.24 34.73 -28.74
CA ALA A 225 29.49 35.92 -29.08
C ALA A 225 29.95 36.42 -30.45
N VAL A 226 29.03 36.42 -31.43
CA VAL A 226 29.26 36.85 -32.81
C VAL A 226 30.21 38.03 -32.77
N ARG A 227 31.49 37.78 -33.07
CA ARG A 227 32.47 38.85 -33.02
C ARG A 227 31.98 39.88 -34.04
N ALA A 228 32.02 41.17 -33.72
CA ALA A 228 31.41 42.23 -34.55
C ALA A 228 31.96 42.27 -36.00
N ASP A 229 33.08 41.59 -36.24
CA ASP A 229 33.74 41.36 -37.52
C ASP A 229 33.22 40.12 -38.28
N VAL A 230 32.32 39.30 -37.75
CA VAL A 230 31.75 38.13 -38.44
C VAL A 230 30.45 38.54 -39.16
N ILE A 231 30.41 38.35 -40.47
CA ILE A 231 29.22 38.50 -41.30
C ILE A 231 28.42 37.20 -41.15
N SER A 232 27.22 37.28 -40.56
CA SER A 232 26.36 36.11 -40.27
C SER A 232 24.87 36.48 -40.36
N GLY A 233 23.99 35.48 -40.26
CA GLY A 233 22.52 35.61 -40.30
C GLY A 233 21.97 35.88 -41.71
N ASP A 234 20.72 36.36 -41.77
CA ASP A 234 19.90 36.45 -42.99
C ASP A 234 20.61 37.04 -44.22
N ARG A 235 21.54 37.98 -44.02
CA ARG A 235 22.31 38.61 -45.12
C ARG A 235 23.30 37.63 -45.76
N LEU A 236 24.01 36.83 -44.97
CA LEU A 236 24.91 35.80 -45.48
C LEU A 236 24.09 34.67 -46.11
N ASP A 237 23.02 34.24 -45.45
CA ASP A 237 22.18 33.15 -45.92
C ASP A 237 21.57 33.46 -47.30
N ALA A 238 21.07 34.68 -47.50
CA ALA A 238 20.56 35.11 -48.80
C ALA A 238 21.63 35.15 -49.90
N ALA A 239 22.86 35.56 -49.56
CA ALA A 239 23.96 35.56 -50.52
C ALA A 239 24.39 34.14 -50.90
N VAL A 240 24.40 33.20 -49.95
CA VAL A 240 24.70 31.79 -50.21
C VAL A 240 23.57 31.14 -51.02
N GLU A 241 22.32 31.43 -50.72
CA GLU A 241 21.17 30.89 -51.43
C GLU A 241 21.13 31.35 -52.89
N ASP A 242 21.48 32.62 -53.19
CA ASP A 242 21.62 33.10 -54.57
C ASP A 242 22.69 32.31 -55.35
N GLN A 243 23.82 31.99 -54.71
CA GLN A 243 24.90 31.20 -55.30
C GLN A 243 24.51 29.72 -55.49
N LEU A 244 23.75 29.14 -54.56
CA LEU A 244 23.20 27.78 -54.69
C LEU A 244 22.19 27.68 -55.84
N LEU A 245 21.34 28.69 -56.03
CA LEU A 245 20.38 28.75 -57.14
C LEU A 245 21.06 28.85 -58.51
N GLN A 246 22.31 29.35 -58.54
CA GLN A 246 23.17 29.35 -59.73
C GLN A 246 23.84 27.98 -60.00
N GLY A 247 23.57 26.97 -59.17
CA GLY A 247 24.05 25.60 -59.35
C GLY A 247 25.43 25.33 -58.77
N LEU A 248 25.95 26.22 -57.92
CA LEU A 248 27.21 26.01 -57.22
C LEU A 248 27.05 25.00 -56.09
N ASP A 249 28.12 24.26 -55.79
CA ASP A 249 28.13 23.37 -54.63
C ASP A 249 28.12 24.18 -53.31
N PRO A 250 27.67 23.58 -52.20
CA PRO A 250 27.50 24.30 -50.93
C PRO A 250 28.74 25.05 -50.43
N TRP A 251 29.93 24.49 -50.63
CA TRP A 251 31.16 25.11 -50.17
C TRP A 251 31.54 26.31 -51.05
N THR A 252 31.47 26.12 -52.37
CA THR A 252 31.73 27.21 -53.32
C THR A 252 30.71 28.34 -53.14
N ALA A 253 29.42 28.01 -52.98
CA ALA A 253 28.36 28.98 -52.71
C ALA A 253 28.58 29.77 -51.41
N PHE A 254 29.00 29.10 -50.34
CA PHE A 254 29.36 29.74 -49.08
C PHE A 254 30.56 30.70 -49.22
N SER A 255 31.63 30.25 -49.88
CA SER A 255 32.83 31.06 -50.07
C SER A 255 32.60 32.29 -50.95
N MET A 256 31.81 32.14 -52.02
CA MET A 256 31.44 33.23 -52.92
C MET A 256 30.46 34.20 -52.26
N GLY A 257 29.40 33.69 -51.60
CA GLY A 257 28.46 34.53 -50.87
C GLY A 257 29.14 35.34 -49.76
N CYS A 258 30.15 34.78 -49.09
CA CYS A 258 30.97 35.53 -48.15
C CYS A 258 31.80 36.65 -48.83
N SER A 259 32.44 36.35 -49.95
CA SER A 259 33.23 37.31 -50.73
C SER A 259 32.38 38.46 -51.27
N ASP A 260 31.17 38.18 -51.76
CA ASP A 260 30.24 39.17 -52.30
C ASP A 260 29.82 40.19 -51.23
N LEU A 261 29.78 39.76 -49.97
CA LEU A 261 29.51 40.61 -48.81
C LEU A 261 30.75 41.37 -48.29
N GLY A 262 31.88 41.29 -49.00
CA GLY A 262 33.15 41.92 -48.62
C GLY A 262 33.88 41.18 -47.49
N GLY A 263 33.50 39.93 -47.23
CA GLY A 263 34.15 39.06 -46.25
C GLY A 263 35.21 38.16 -46.86
N ARG A 264 35.92 37.46 -45.99
CA ARG A 264 36.82 36.35 -46.29
C ARG A 264 36.44 35.18 -45.39
N VAL A 265 36.38 33.98 -45.97
CA VAL A 265 36.19 32.75 -45.19
C VAL A 265 37.43 32.48 -44.37
N GLU A 266 37.23 32.19 -43.08
CA GLU A 266 38.25 31.74 -42.16
C GLU A 266 37.78 30.45 -41.50
N GLU A 267 38.70 29.48 -41.41
CA GLU A 267 38.45 28.18 -40.81
C GLU A 267 38.92 28.21 -39.36
N ASP A 268 38.04 27.84 -38.42
CA ASP A 268 38.35 27.70 -37.00
C ASP A 268 37.90 26.32 -36.54
N GLY A 269 38.83 25.36 -36.65
CA GLY A 269 38.57 23.96 -36.32
C GLY A 269 37.58 23.32 -37.30
N PRO A 270 36.50 22.66 -36.81
CA PRO A 270 35.49 22.04 -37.67
C PRO A 270 34.50 23.04 -38.29
N GLU A 271 34.57 24.33 -37.94
CA GLU A 271 33.65 25.36 -38.41
C GLU A 271 34.34 26.35 -39.37
N SER A 272 33.57 26.90 -40.32
CA SER A 272 34.02 27.96 -41.23
C SER A 272 33.10 29.16 -41.10
N PHE A 273 33.65 30.36 -40.95
CA PHE A 273 32.87 31.59 -40.83
C PHE A 273 33.32 32.66 -41.82
N CYS A 274 32.39 33.57 -42.16
CA CYS A 274 32.68 34.72 -43.00
C CYS A 274 33.12 35.93 -42.15
N ARG A 275 34.40 36.30 -42.20
CA ARG A 275 34.92 37.49 -41.48
C ARG A 275 34.99 38.69 -42.42
N ARG A 276 34.48 39.85 -42.00
CA ARG A 276 34.58 41.12 -42.72
C ARG A 276 36.05 41.47 -42.94
N SER A 277 36.41 41.79 -44.18
CA SER A 277 37.75 42.27 -44.49
C SER A 277 37.95 43.65 -43.86
N SER A 278 38.93 43.80 -42.98
CA SER A 278 39.35 45.13 -42.50
C SER A 278 39.76 45.98 -43.70
N PRO A 279 39.40 47.27 -43.78
CA PRO A 279 40.00 48.15 -44.78
C PRO A 279 41.50 48.19 -44.51
N SER A 280 42.32 47.77 -45.48
CA SER A 280 43.77 47.99 -45.43
C SER A 280 44.05 49.49 -45.26
N PRO A 281 45.02 49.89 -44.42
CA PRO A 281 45.45 51.29 -44.33
C PRO A 281 46.05 51.81 -45.64
#